data_AF-A0A5B0RJP1-F1
#
_entry.id   AF-A0A5B0RJP1-F1
#
_cell.length_a   1.000
_cell.length_b   1.000
_cell.length_c   1.000
_cell.angle_alpha   90.00
_cell.angle_beta   90.00
_cell.angle_gamma   90.00
#
_symmetry.space_group_name_H-M   'P 1'
#
loop_
_entity.id
_entity.type
_entity.pdbx_description
1 polymer ?
#
loop_
_entity_poly.entity_id
_entity_poly.type
_entity_poly.pdbx_seq_one_letter_code
_entity_poly.pdbx_strand_id
1 'polypeptide(L)'
;MVSQLIQSNQSMLTILAILLAALLTIRFIRSSTKPKPALVSNQFQYFKLHSKKEVSPNTAIYRFALASQDDHLGLPIGQHIVIQAEIGGKQIQRMYTPVSSDDDRGYFELMIKTYEQGNISKYISKLRIGDPIQVKGPRGQMRYHPELCSQIGMIAGGTGITPMLQIIRASVKDSNDKTKISLIYANVNPEDILLKQELDRIQNDHPKRFSVYYVLNNPPEGWTGGAGFVTKEMIESKLPPSKLAKQVKILLCGPPPMMSIMKKYLEELEFEKCRVISKLDDQVFCF
;
A
#
# COMPACT_ATOMS: atom_id res chain seq x y z
N MET A 1 -1.20 -73.76 3.51
CA MET A 1 -2.35 -72.83 3.61
C MET A 1 -2.11 -71.69 4.60
N VAL A 2 -1.62 -71.96 5.82
CA VAL A 2 -1.34 -70.93 6.85
C VAL A 2 -0.23 -69.94 6.44
N SER A 3 0.86 -70.41 5.83
CA SER A 3 2.00 -69.56 5.42
C SER A 3 1.65 -68.53 4.33
N GLN A 4 0.86 -68.93 3.33
CA GLN A 4 0.38 -68.03 2.27
C GLN A 4 -0.55 -66.95 2.81
N LEU A 5 -1.39 -67.27 3.80
CA LEU A 5 -2.26 -66.30 4.45
C LEU A 5 -1.42 -65.25 5.22
N ILE A 6 -0.41 -65.68 5.97
CA ILE A 6 0.50 -64.81 6.73
C ILE A 6 1.27 -63.88 5.78
N GLN A 7 1.76 -64.40 4.67
CA GLN A 7 2.50 -63.63 3.67
C GLN A 7 1.59 -62.59 2.99
N SER A 8 0.34 -62.95 2.68
CA SER A 8 -0.65 -62.00 2.12
C SER A 8 -1.00 -60.86 3.09
N ASN A 9 -1.13 -61.15 4.39
CA ASN A 9 -1.41 -60.16 5.43
C ASN A 9 -0.22 -59.23 5.65
N GLN A 10 1.01 -59.76 5.63
CA GLN A 10 2.22 -58.92 5.71
C GLN A 10 2.35 -57.97 4.52
N SER A 11 2.09 -58.44 3.30
CA SER A 11 2.07 -57.60 2.10
C SER A 11 1.00 -56.51 2.16
N MET A 12 -0.19 -56.84 2.66
CA MET A 12 -1.28 -55.86 2.80
C MET A 12 -0.93 -54.77 3.83
N LEU A 13 -0.32 -55.15 4.96
CA LEU A 13 0.15 -54.22 5.98
C LEU A 13 1.27 -53.29 5.48
N THR A 14 2.18 -53.80 4.64
CA THR A 14 3.25 -52.97 4.06
C THR A 14 2.69 -51.95 3.08
N ILE A 15 1.74 -52.35 2.21
CA ILE A 15 1.07 -51.46 1.27
C ILE A 15 0.30 -50.36 2.03
N LEU A 16 -0.41 -50.71 3.10
CA LEU A 16 -1.14 -49.75 3.92
C LEU A 16 -0.20 -48.75 4.60
N ALA A 17 0.94 -49.19 5.12
CA ALA A 17 1.94 -48.33 5.74
C ALA A 17 2.58 -47.35 4.73
N ILE A 18 2.88 -47.80 3.51
CA ILE A 18 3.41 -46.95 2.43
C ILE A 18 2.37 -45.91 2.02
N LEU A 19 1.09 -46.30 1.86
CA LEU A 19 0.00 -45.38 1.55
C LEU A 19 -0.20 -44.34 2.66
N LEU A 20 -0.12 -44.75 3.93
CA LEU A 20 -0.23 -43.84 5.07
C LEU A 20 0.93 -42.84 5.09
N ALA A 21 2.18 -43.30 4.87
CA ALA A 21 3.35 -42.45 4.81
C ALA A 21 3.30 -41.47 3.63
N ALA A 22 2.82 -41.91 2.46
CA ALA A 22 2.57 -41.05 1.31
C ALA A 22 1.50 -39.99 1.60
N LEU A 23 0.38 -40.38 2.24
CA LEU A 23 -0.67 -39.45 2.66
C LEU A 23 -0.19 -38.43 3.69
N LEU A 24 0.64 -38.86 4.65
CA LEU A 24 1.22 -37.98 5.68
C LEU A 24 2.25 -37.03 5.08
N THR A 25 3.10 -37.48 4.16
CA THR A 25 4.05 -36.62 3.43
C THR A 25 3.33 -35.64 2.52
N ILE A 26 2.31 -36.07 1.77
CA ILE A 26 1.46 -35.18 0.97
C ILE A 26 0.75 -34.15 1.85
N ARG A 27 0.22 -34.56 3.02
CA ARG A 27 -0.38 -33.63 4.00
C ARG A 27 0.64 -32.68 4.61
N PHE A 28 1.84 -33.14 4.91
CA PHE A 28 2.92 -32.31 5.46
C PHE A 28 3.40 -31.28 4.43
N ILE A 29 3.60 -31.70 3.18
CA ILE A 29 3.92 -30.82 2.05
C ILE A 29 2.78 -29.81 1.83
N ARG A 30 1.52 -30.25 1.77
CA ARG A 30 0.35 -29.35 1.67
C ARG A 30 0.16 -28.42 2.86
N SER A 31 0.59 -28.84 4.05
CA SER A 31 0.56 -28.02 5.27
C SER A 31 1.65 -26.95 5.23
N SER A 32 2.81 -27.24 4.63
CA SER A 32 3.88 -26.27 4.41
C SER A 32 3.59 -25.26 3.29
N THR A 33 2.66 -25.56 2.39
CA THR A 33 2.28 -24.71 1.23
C THR A 33 1.08 -23.80 1.49
N LYS A 34 0.62 -23.63 2.74
CA LYS A 34 -0.40 -22.60 3.00
C LYS A 34 0.26 -21.23 2.85
N PRO A 35 -0.29 -20.31 2.04
CA PRO A 35 0.18 -18.93 1.96
C PRO A 35 0.27 -18.33 3.36
N LYS A 36 1.43 -17.75 3.71
CA LYS A 36 1.61 -17.08 5.00
C LYS A 36 1.84 -15.57 4.77
N PRO A 37 1.39 -14.73 5.72
CA PRO A 37 1.77 -13.33 5.72
C PRO A 37 3.28 -13.23 5.99
N ALA A 38 4.00 -12.53 5.11
CA ALA A 38 5.45 -12.36 5.23
C ALA A 38 5.86 -11.33 6.30
N LEU A 39 4.98 -10.40 6.66
CA LEU A 39 5.27 -9.34 7.62
C LEU A 39 5.13 -9.81 9.08
N VAL A 40 6.18 -9.55 9.88
CA VAL A 40 6.20 -9.72 11.34
C VAL A 40 6.27 -8.36 12.02
N SER A 41 5.27 -8.04 12.82
CA SER A 41 5.08 -6.67 13.35
C SER A 41 6.24 -6.18 14.20
N ASN A 42 6.85 -7.04 15.01
CA ASN A 42 7.84 -6.64 16.02
C ASN A 42 9.29 -6.97 15.66
N GLN A 43 9.55 -7.43 14.43
CA GLN A 43 10.89 -7.85 14.01
C GLN A 43 11.21 -7.35 12.60
N PHE A 44 12.45 -6.93 12.39
CA PHE A 44 12.96 -6.64 11.05
C PHE A 44 13.33 -7.94 10.33
N GLN A 45 12.92 -8.03 9.07
CA GLN A 45 13.15 -9.14 8.18
C GLN A 45 13.83 -8.65 6.90
N TYR A 46 14.57 -9.53 6.24
CA TYR A 46 15.30 -9.18 5.04
C TYR A 46 14.55 -9.60 3.79
N PHE A 47 14.40 -8.69 2.84
CA PHE A 47 13.79 -8.96 1.54
C PHE A 47 14.74 -8.52 0.43
N LYS A 48 15.00 -9.42 -0.52
CA LYS A 48 15.96 -9.18 -1.60
C LYS A 48 15.31 -8.45 -2.76
N LEU A 49 16.00 -7.46 -3.31
CA LEU A 49 15.59 -6.77 -4.53
C LEU A 49 15.63 -7.78 -5.69
N HIS A 50 14.48 -8.04 -6.29
CA HIS A 50 14.33 -8.94 -7.43
C HIS A 50 14.42 -8.21 -8.76
N SER A 51 13.74 -7.05 -8.88
CA SER A 51 13.77 -6.23 -10.08
C SER A 51 13.58 -4.75 -9.77
N LYS A 52 14.10 -3.89 -10.65
CA LYS A 52 13.94 -2.43 -10.61
C LYS A 52 13.44 -1.97 -11.98
N LYS A 53 12.37 -1.16 -12.00
CA LYS A 53 11.81 -0.55 -13.21
C LYS A 53 11.74 0.96 -13.04
N GLU A 54 12.40 1.71 -13.91
CA GLU A 54 12.31 3.17 -13.92
C GLU A 54 10.94 3.62 -14.44
N VAL A 55 10.36 4.62 -13.79
CA VAL A 55 9.05 5.20 -14.11
C VAL A 55 9.20 6.64 -14.59
N SER A 56 10.10 7.39 -13.95
CA SER A 56 10.49 8.75 -14.34
C SER A 56 11.96 8.99 -13.93
N PRO A 57 12.59 10.13 -14.30
CA PRO A 57 14.02 10.36 -14.02
C PRO A 57 14.43 10.22 -12.56
N ASN A 58 13.50 10.43 -11.62
CA ASN A 58 13.75 10.29 -10.19
C ASN A 58 12.85 9.25 -9.51
N THR A 59 12.04 8.48 -10.23
CA THR A 59 11.10 7.51 -9.63
C THR A 59 11.26 6.13 -10.26
N ALA A 60 11.31 5.11 -9.42
CA ALA A 60 11.35 3.71 -9.86
C ALA A 60 10.47 2.82 -8.97
N ILE A 61 10.03 1.71 -9.55
CA ILE A 61 9.38 0.60 -8.85
C ILE A 61 10.44 -0.43 -8.52
N TYR A 62 10.53 -0.78 -7.23
CA TYR A 62 11.44 -1.78 -6.69
C TYR A 62 10.62 -2.98 -6.22
N ARG A 63 10.83 -4.14 -6.86
CA ARG A 63 10.15 -5.39 -6.51
C ARG A 63 11.05 -6.21 -5.61
N PHE A 64 10.56 -6.58 -4.44
CA PHE A 64 11.28 -7.39 -3.47
C PHE A 64 10.63 -8.77 -3.36
N ALA A 65 11.44 -9.82 -3.38
CA ALA A 65 10.96 -11.20 -3.29
C ALA A 65 10.56 -11.57 -1.86
N LEU A 66 9.44 -12.28 -1.71
CA LEU A 66 9.04 -12.97 -0.49
C LEU A 66 9.74 -14.33 -0.38
N ALA A 67 9.55 -15.04 0.74
CA ALA A 67 10.20 -16.32 1.00
C ALA A 67 9.70 -17.43 0.05
N SER A 68 8.39 -17.47 -0.22
CA SER A 68 7.76 -18.37 -1.18
C SER A 68 7.00 -17.60 -2.26
N GLN A 69 6.86 -18.18 -3.45
CA GLN A 69 6.03 -17.64 -4.54
C GLN A 69 4.54 -17.60 -4.21
N ASP A 70 4.08 -18.41 -3.23
CA ASP A 70 2.69 -18.45 -2.79
C ASP A 70 2.39 -17.49 -1.63
N ASP A 71 3.42 -16.92 -1.00
CA ASP A 71 3.25 -16.00 0.13
C ASP A 71 2.67 -14.66 -0.34
N HIS A 72 2.06 -13.93 0.58
CA HIS A 72 1.66 -12.54 0.40
C HIS A 72 2.33 -11.67 1.47
N LEU A 73 2.36 -10.36 1.25
CA LEU A 73 3.02 -9.47 2.19
C LEU A 73 2.33 -9.49 3.57
N GLY A 74 1.00 -9.55 3.62
CA GLY A 74 0.25 -9.56 4.86
C GLY A 74 0.07 -8.15 5.42
N LEU A 75 -0.22 -7.18 4.54
CA LEU A 75 -0.35 -5.77 4.90
C LEU A 75 -1.83 -5.34 4.86
N PRO A 76 -2.48 -5.11 6.00
CA PRO A 76 -3.85 -4.59 6.04
C PRO A 76 -3.99 -3.26 5.29
N ILE A 77 -5.14 -3.05 4.65
CA ILE A 77 -5.42 -1.84 3.86
C ILE A 77 -5.42 -0.62 4.77
N GLY A 78 -4.60 0.38 4.44
CA GLY A 78 -4.34 1.57 5.25
C GLY A 78 -3.04 1.51 6.07
N GLN A 79 -2.42 0.34 6.20
CA GLN A 79 -1.15 0.19 6.91
C GLN A 79 0.05 0.28 5.96
N HIS A 80 1.23 0.50 6.54
CA HIS A 80 2.50 0.63 5.82
C HIS A 80 3.59 -0.27 6.41
N ILE A 81 4.71 -0.38 5.71
CA ILE A 81 5.93 -1.01 6.19
C ILE A 81 6.94 0.05 6.65
N VAL A 82 7.89 -0.36 7.49
CA VAL A 82 9.04 0.44 7.92
C VAL A 82 10.31 -0.18 7.36
N ILE A 83 11.05 0.60 6.58
CA ILE A 83 12.38 0.23 6.10
C ILE A 83 13.43 0.82 7.02
N GLN A 84 14.44 0.04 7.38
CA GLN A 84 15.60 0.47 8.14
C GLN A 84 16.88 0.31 7.31
N ALA A 85 17.77 1.29 7.41
CA ALA A 85 19.14 1.18 6.93
C ALA A 85 20.10 1.96 7.83
N GLU A 86 21.34 1.48 7.92
CA GLU A 86 22.42 2.22 8.54
C GLU A 86 23.04 3.19 7.53
N ILE A 87 22.98 4.49 7.83
CA ILE A 87 23.49 5.56 6.96
C ILE A 87 24.32 6.51 7.81
N GLY A 88 25.63 6.57 7.55
CA GLY A 88 26.56 7.41 8.31
C GLY A 88 26.62 7.04 9.80
N GLY A 89 26.63 5.73 10.11
CA GLY A 89 26.67 5.21 11.49
C GLY A 89 25.37 5.39 12.30
N LYS A 90 24.27 5.82 11.66
CA LYS A 90 22.96 5.98 12.30
C LYS A 90 21.94 5.04 11.69
N GLN A 91 21.11 4.43 12.53
CA GLN A 91 19.94 3.69 12.07
C GLN A 91 18.82 4.65 11.66
N ILE A 92 18.50 4.67 10.38
CA ILE A 92 17.47 5.54 9.81
C ILE A 92 16.28 4.68 9.42
N GLN A 93 15.09 5.10 9.81
CA GLN A 93 13.83 4.43 9.47
C GLN A 93 12.92 5.34 8.66
N ARG A 94 12.26 4.79 7.64
CA ARG A 94 11.23 5.49 6.85
C ARG A 94 10.06 4.56 6.55
N MET A 95 8.87 5.16 6.50
CA MET A 95 7.61 4.48 6.21
C MET A 95 7.38 4.45 4.70
N TYR A 96 6.92 3.31 4.19
CA TYR A 96 6.55 3.14 2.79
C TYR A 96 5.26 2.32 2.69
N THR A 97 4.33 2.76 1.85
CA THR A 97 3.18 1.94 1.47
C THR A 97 3.48 1.27 0.12
N PRO A 98 3.50 -0.07 0.06
CA PRO A 98 3.63 -0.79 -1.20
C PRO A 98 2.54 -0.44 -2.21
N VAL A 99 2.91 -0.48 -3.48
CA VAL A 99 1.98 -0.36 -4.61
C VAL A 99 1.50 -1.72 -5.12
N SER A 100 1.99 -2.82 -4.54
CA SER A 100 1.38 -4.16 -4.66
C SER A 100 0.35 -4.37 -3.54
N SER A 101 -0.45 -5.42 -3.67
CA SER A 101 -1.48 -5.83 -2.71
C SER A 101 -1.25 -7.27 -2.21
N ASP A 102 -2.07 -7.73 -1.28
CA ASP A 102 -2.05 -9.14 -0.84
C ASP A 102 -2.60 -10.13 -1.89
N ASP A 103 -3.12 -9.62 -3.01
CA ASP A 103 -3.42 -10.45 -4.19
C ASP A 103 -2.15 -10.81 -4.97
N ASP A 104 -1.12 -9.96 -4.89
CA ASP A 104 0.18 -10.21 -5.49
C ASP A 104 0.95 -11.22 -4.65
N ARG A 105 1.32 -12.35 -5.27
CA ARG A 105 2.01 -13.45 -4.58
C ARG A 105 3.49 -13.47 -4.89
N GLY A 106 4.30 -13.85 -3.91
CA GLY A 106 5.75 -14.01 -4.06
C GLY A 106 6.58 -12.74 -4.04
N TYR A 107 5.96 -11.56 -4.04
CA TYR A 107 6.68 -10.29 -4.01
C TYR A 107 5.87 -9.16 -3.36
N PHE A 108 6.55 -8.04 -3.11
CA PHE A 108 5.90 -6.74 -2.96
C PHE A 108 6.65 -5.66 -3.73
N GLU A 109 5.96 -4.59 -4.10
CA GLU A 109 6.51 -3.50 -4.89
C GLU A 109 6.45 -2.16 -4.16
N LEU A 110 7.56 -1.43 -4.20
CA LEU A 110 7.65 -0.07 -3.68
C LEU A 110 7.91 0.90 -4.82
N MET A 111 7.03 1.89 -4.97
CA MET A 111 7.28 3.04 -5.85
C MET A 111 7.99 4.13 -5.04
N ILE A 112 9.23 4.44 -5.40
CA ILE A 112 10.08 5.33 -4.61
C ILE A 112 10.64 6.43 -5.50
N LYS A 113 10.32 7.68 -5.13
CA LYS A 113 10.98 8.88 -5.64
C LYS A 113 12.28 9.11 -4.88
N THR A 114 13.39 9.21 -5.60
CA THR A 114 14.72 9.50 -5.10
C THR A 114 14.87 10.99 -4.92
N TYR A 115 15.28 11.42 -3.73
CA TYR A 115 15.57 12.80 -3.42
C TYR A 115 17.08 12.93 -3.19
N GLU A 116 17.69 14.00 -3.68
CA GLU A 116 19.14 14.20 -3.60
C GLU A 116 19.65 14.22 -2.15
N GLN A 117 18.90 14.91 -1.29
CA GLN A 117 19.08 14.97 0.17
C GLN A 117 18.28 13.89 0.92
N GLY A 118 17.71 12.91 0.20
CA GLY A 118 16.97 11.80 0.78
C GLY A 118 17.91 10.76 1.40
N ASN A 119 17.54 10.22 2.55
CA ASN A 119 18.29 9.14 3.21
C ASN A 119 17.93 7.78 2.60
N ILE A 120 16.81 7.19 3.05
CA ILE A 120 16.40 5.84 2.62
C ILE A 120 16.10 5.77 1.13
N SER A 121 15.53 6.81 0.51
CA SER A 121 15.28 6.80 -0.94
C SER A 121 16.57 6.73 -1.76
N LYS A 122 17.62 7.44 -1.36
CA LYS A 122 18.96 7.39 -1.99
C LYS A 122 19.71 6.09 -1.68
N TYR A 123 19.49 5.51 -0.50
CA TYR A 123 19.99 4.18 -0.17
C TYR A 123 19.37 3.12 -1.10
N ILE A 124 18.05 3.13 -1.24
CA ILE A 124 17.32 2.18 -2.10
C ILE A 124 17.70 2.36 -3.58
N SER A 125 17.90 3.58 -4.05
CA SER A 125 18.23 3.83 -5.46
C SER A 125 19.57 3.24 -5.91
N LYS A 126 20.48 2.98 -4.95
CA LYS A 126 21.80 2.39 -5.16
C LYS A 126 21.84 0.87 -5.04
N LEU A 127 20.74 0.23 -4.64
CA LEU A 127 20.68 -1.23 -4.52
C LEU A 127 20.87 -1.90 -5.87
N ARG A 128 21.60 -3.01 -5.87
CA ARG A 128 21.73 -3.94 -6.99
C ARG A 128 20.72 -5.07 -6.82
N ILE A 129 20.38 -5.72 -7.93
CA ILE A 129 19.55 -6.92 -7.88
C ILE A 129 20.23 -7.97 -6.97
N GLY A 130 19.46 -8.54 -6.04
CA GLY A 130 19.93 -9.45 -5.01
C GLY A 130 20.20 -8.79 -3.65
N ASP A 131 20.42 -7.48 -3.60
CA ASP A 131 20.68 -6.77 -2.35
C ASP A 131 19.44 -6.79 -1.43
N PRO A 132 19.60 -7.04 -0.12
CA PRO A 132 18.49 -7.06 0.81
C PRO A 132 18.19 -5.69 1.40
N ILE A 133 16.93 -5.48 1.79
CA ILE A 133 16.50 -4.39 2.68
C ILE A 133 15.93 -4.95 3.98
N GLN A 134 16.07 -4.22 5.08
CA GLN A 134 15.43 -4.55 6.36
C GLN A 134 14.04 -3.93 6.43
N VAL A 135 13.01 -4.75 6.62
CA VAL A 135 11.60 -4.35 6.65
C VAL A 135 10.93 -4.88 7.90
N LYS A 136 10.11 -4.04 8.54
CA LYS A 136 9.22 -4.40 9.65
C LYS A 136 7.80 -3.91 9.35
N GLY A 137 6.80 -4.68 9.73
CA GLY A 137 5.41 -4.31 9.50
C GLY A 137 4.45 -5.44 9.88
N PRO A 138 3.14 -5.22 9.82
CA PRO A 138 2.51 -3.97 9.42
C PRO A 138 2.54 -2.90 10.53
N ARG A 139 2.50 -1.62 10.15
CA ARG A 139 2.47 -0.44 11.03
C ARG A 139 1.41 0.58 10.59
N GLY A 140 0.99 1.44 11.50
CA GLY A 140 -0.05 2.45 11.26
C GLY A 140 -1.41 2.11 11.87
N GLN A 141 -2.21 3.13 12.13
CA GLN A 141 -3.53 2.99 12.78
C GLN A 141 -4.68 2.87 11.78
N MET A 142 -4.50 3.34 10.54
CA MET A 142 -5.54 3.27 9.51
C MET A 142 -5.81 1.81 9.14
N ARG A 143 -7.09 1.44 9.12
CA ARG A 143 -7.60 0.15 8.66
C ARG A 143 -8.87 0.40 7.89
N TYR A 144 -8.81 0.29 6.58
CA TYR A 144 -9.97 0.49 5.73
C TYR A 144 -10.87 -0.74 5.73
N HIS A 145 -12.17 -0.50 5.79
CA HIS A 145 -13.24 -1.44 5.50
C HIS A 145 -14.46 -0.65 5.00
N PRO A 146 -15.40 -1.26 4.25
CA PRO A 146 -16.52 -0.54 3.63
C PRO A 146 -17.42 0.24 4.62
N GLU A 147 -17.51 -0.21 5.87
CA GLU A 147 -18.32 0.41 6.93
C GLU A 147 -17.60 1.54 7.68
N LEU A 148 -16.34 1.86 7.32
CA LEU A 148 -15.55 2.89 8.00
C LEU A 148 -16.23 4.26 7.93
N CYS A 149 -16.70 4.63 6.73
CA CYS A 149 -17.44 5.87 6.46
C CYS A 149 -18.06 5.81 5.05
N SER A 150 -19.05 6.66 4.77
CA SER A 150 -19.71 6.66 3.46
C SER A 150 -18.95 7.47 2.40
N GLN A 151 -18.12 8.44 2.81
CA GLN A 151 -17.33 9.25 1.90
C GLN A 151 -15.91 9.51 2.42
N ILE A 152 -14.93 9.43 1.52
CA ILE A 152 -13.53 9.72 1.80
C ILE A 152 -13.06 10.84 0.89
N GLY A 153 -12.58 11.93 1.48
CA GLY A 153 -11.76 12.92 0.79
C GLY A 153 -10.29 12.57 0.94
N MET A 154 -9.52 12.61 -0.13
CA MET A 154 -8.08 12.32 -0.12
C MET A 154 -7.33 13.53 -0.68
N ILE A 155 -6.25 13.91 -0.03
CA ILE A 155 -5.31 14.92 -0.51
C ILE A 155 -3.92 14.30 -0.52
N ALA A 156 -3.36 14.13 -1.73
CA ALA A 156 -2.06 13.51 -1.93
C ALA A 156 -1.08 14.46 -2.61
N GLY A 157 0.19 14.42 -2.20
CA GLY A 157 1.28 15.12 -2.87
C GLY A 157 2.40 14.16 -3.27
N GLY A 158 2.77 14.13 -4.56
CA GLY A 158 3.87 13.28 -5.05
C GLY A 158 3.70 11.81 -4.69
N THR A 159 4.66 11.23 -3.95
CA THR A 159 4.61 9.83 -3.48
C THR A 159 3.56 9.56 -2.41
N GLY A 160 2.90 10.59 -1.87
CA GLY A 160 1.77 10.43 -0.95
C GLY A 160 0.53 9.76 -1.57
N ILE A 161 0.56 9.49 -2.88
CA ILE A 161 -0.49 8.73 -3.57
C ILE A 161 -0.55 7.26 -3.16
N THR A 162 0.55 6.65 -2.71
CA THR A 162 0.60 5.20 -2.47
C THR A 162 -0.34 4.73 -1.34
N PRO A 163 -0.45 5.38 -0.17
CA PRO A 163 -1.48 5.03 0.81
C PRO A 163 -2.91 5.26 0.29
N MET A 164 -3.13 6.28 -0.54
CA MET A 164 -4.45 6.56 -1.13
C MET A 164 -4.85 5.46 -2.10
N LEU A 165 -3.93 5.06 -3.00
CA LEU A 165 -4.18 4.04 -4.00
C LEU A 165 -4.50 2.68 -3.38
N GLN A 166 -3.86 2.34 -2.26
CA GLN A 166 -4.16 1.11 -1.52
C GLN A 166 -5.65 1.05 -1.12
N ILE A 167 -6.19 2.16 -0.61
CA ILE A 167 -7.61 2.26 -0.22
C ILE A 167 -8.53 2.33 -1.43
N ILE A 168 -8.17 3.15 -2.44
CA ILE A 168 -8.95 3.28 -3.69
C ILE A 168 -9.14 1.90 -4.32
N ARG A 169 -8.05 1.14 -4.52
CA ARG A 169 -8.09 -0.21 -5.11
C ARG A 169 -8.94 -1.18 -4.30
N ALA A 170 -8.76 -1.19 -2.98
CA ALA A 170 -9.55 -2.06 -2.10
C ALA A 170 -11.05 -1.75 -2.20
N SER A 171 -11.42 -0.47 -2.18
CA SER A 171 -12.81 -0.04 -2.31
C SER A 171 -13.40 -0.39 -3.68
N VAL A 172 -12.70 -0.06 -4.78
CA VAL A 172 -13.24 -0.27 -6.13
C VAL A 172 -13.37 -1.74 -6.53
N LYS A 173 -12.49 -2.60 -5.98
CA LYS A 173 -12.51 -4.05 -6.19
C LYS A 173 -13.72 -4.74 -5.55
N ASP A 174 -14.18 -4.26 -4.40
CA ASP A 174 -15.39 -4.80 -3.76
C ASP A 174 -16.64 -4.18 -4.38
N SER A 175 -17.50 -5.01 -4.98
CA SER A 175 -18.76 -4.58 -5.59
C SER A 175 -19.84 -4.24 -4.56
N ASN A 176 -19.71 -4.73 -3.33
CA ASN A 176 -20.61 -4.43 -2.21
C ASN A 176 -20.26 -3.12 -1.52
N ASP A 177 -19.01 -2.70 -1.60
CA ASP A 177 -18.55 -1.41 -1.09
C ASP A 177 -19.23 -0.26 -1.84
N LYS A 178 -19.82 0.69 -1.08
CA LYS A 178 -20.53 1.87 -1.61
C LYS A 178 -19.84 3.19 -1.24
N THR A 179 -18.66 3.14 -0.63
CA THR A 179 -17.91 4.33 -0.24
C THR A 179 -17.58 5.16 -1.48
N LYS A 180 -17.80 6.47 -1.37
CA LYS A 180 -17.43 7.45 -2.40
C LYS A 180 -16.08 8.07 -2.04
N ILE A 181 -15.16 8.11 -3.00
CA ILE A 181 -13.81 8.60 -2.81
C ILE A 181 -13.55 9.76 -3.78
N SER A 182 -13.14 10.90 -3.23
CA SER A 182 -12.68 12.07 -4.00
C SER A 182 -11.22 12.33 -3.69
N LEU A 183 -10.38 12.41 -4.71
CA LEU A 183 -8.94 12.64 -4.58
C LEU A 183 -8.54 13.98 -5.18
N ILE A 184 -7.89 14.85 -4.40
CA ILE A 184 -7.06 15.94 -4.91
C ILE A 184 -5.62 15.43 -4.97
N TYR A 185 -5.02 15.39 -6.15
CA TYR A 185 -3.64 14.90 -6.33
C TYR A 185 -2.74 15.99 -6.90
N ALA A 186 -1.78 16.44 -6.08
CA ALA A 186 -0.90 17.56 -6.37
C ALA A 186 0.53 17.12 -6.73
N ASN A 187 1.05 17.68 -7.83
CA ASN A 187 2.40 17.44 -8.34
C ASN A 187 3.01 18.73 -8.88
N VAL A 188 4.33 18.73 -9.16
CA VAL A 188 4.99 19.93 -9.71
C VAL A 188 4.71 20.04 -11.21
N ASN A 189 5.10 19.01 -11.97
CA ASN A 189 4.90 18.95 -13.42
C ASN A 189 3.95 17.79 -13.82
N PRO A 190 3.41 17.77 -15.06
CA PRO A 190 2.59 16.67 -15.57
C PRO A 190 3.26 15.29 -15.48
N GLU A 191 4.55 15.20 -15.79
CA GLU A 191 5.33 13.97 -15.78
C GLU A 191 5.60 13.43 -14.36
N ASP A 192 5.36 14.25 -13.32
CA ASP A 192 5.43 13.81 -11.93
C ASP A 192 4.17 13.09 -11.46
N ILE A 193 3.07 13.08 -12.23
CA ILE A 193 1.81 12.45 -11.82
C ILE A 193 1.96 10.93 -11.90
N LEU A 194 2.32 10.34 -10.76
CA LEU A 194 2.50 8.90 -10.63
C LEU A 194 1.14 8.20 -10.78
N LEU A 195 1.14 7.07 -11.50
CA LEU A 195 -0.03 6.18 -11.61
C LEU A 195 -1.25 6.86 -12.28
N LYS A 196 -1.04 7.94 -13.05
CA LYS A 196 -2.11 8.71 -13.70
C LYS A 196 -3.06 7.83 -14.53
N GLN A 197 -2.51 7.01 -15.42
CA GLN A 197 -3.31 6.13 -16.31
C GLN A 197 -4.19 5.16 -15.52
N GLU A 198 -3.72 4.69 -14.36
CA GLU A 198 -4.52 3.83 -13.51
C GLU A 198 -5.64 4.60 -12.81
N LEU A 199 -5.34 5.77 -12.24
CA LEU A 199 -6.34 6.62 -11.60
C LEU A 199 -7.44 7.05 -12.60
N ASP A 200 -7.04 7.47 -13.80
CA ASP A 200 -7.98 7.83 -14.88
C ASP A 200 -8.90 6.65 -15.24
N ARG A 201 -8.33 5.45 -15.38
CA ARG A 201 -9.10 4.23 -15.65
C ARG A 201 -10.08 3.90 -14.52
N ILE A 202 -9.63 3.93 -13.27
CA ILE A 202 -10.51 3.68 -12.11
C ILE A 202 -11.66 4.69 -12.08
N GLN A 203 -11.40 5.96 -12.41
CA GLN A 203 -12.45 6.99 -12.47
C GLN A 203 -13.45 6.68 -13.59
N ASN A 204 -12.98 6.28 -14.77
CA ASN A 204 -13.84 5.95 -15.91
C ASN A 204 -14.68 4.69 -15.67
N ASP A 205 -14.11 3.69 -15.00
CA ASP A 205 -14.79 2.43 -14.69
C ASP A 205 -15.76 2.57 -13.50
N HIS A 206 -15.49 3.51 -12.58
CA HIS A 206 -16.28 3.72 -11.35
C HIS A 206 -16.68 5.19 -11.10
N PRO A 207 -17.30 5.90 -12.07
CA PRO A 207 -17.50 7.35 -12.01
C PRO A 207 -18.45 7.82 -10.90
N LYS A 208 -19.27 6.90 -10.35
CA LYS A 208 -20.16 7.19 -9.20
C LYS A 208 -19.48 7.02 -7.84
N ARG A 209 -18.33 6.35 -7.80
CA ARG A 209 -17.61 6.01 -6.56
C ARG A 209 -16.23 6.64 -6.46
N PHE A 210 -15.57 6.95 -7.57
CA PHE A 210 -14.23 7.54 -7.55
C PHE A 210 -14.15 8.76 -8.46
N SER A 211 -13.53 9.82 -7.94
CA SER A 211 -13.16 11.01 -8.70
C SER A 211 -11.76 11.48 -8.33
N VAL A 212 -11.03 12.00 -9.31
CA VAL A 212 -9.69 12.56 -9.14
C VAL A 212 -9.63 13.94 -9.78
N TYR A 213 -9.10 14.90 -9.01
CA TYR A 213 -8.81 16.25 -9.44
C TYR A 213 -7.30 16.50 -9.32
N TYR A 214 -6.65 16.67 -10.47
CA TYR A 214 -5.21 16.90 -10.53
C TYR A 214 -4.89 18.39 -10.34
N VAL A 215 -3.82 18.68 -9.59
CA VAL A 215 -3.31 20.04 -9.35
C VAL A 215 -1.83 20.08 -9.68
N LEU A 216 -1.41 21.05 -10.48
CA LEU A 216 -0.02 21.19 -10.93
C LEU A 216 0.55 22.57 -10.61
N ASN A 217 1.78 22.63 -10.11
CA ASN A 217 2.50 23.89 -9.98
C ASN A 217 2.81 24.50 -11.36
N ASN A 218 3.24 23.67 -12.31
CA ASN A 218 3.63 24.04 -13.66
C ASN A 218 2.67 23.36 -14.67
N PRO A 219 1.42 23.82 -14.79
CA PRO A 219 0.47 23.21 -15.71
C PRO A 219 0.85 23.49 -17.17
N PRO A 220 0.63 22.52 -18.08
CA PRO A 220 0.82 22.74 -19.51
C PRO A 220 -0.29 23.63 -20.07
N GLU A 221 -0.09 24.15 -21.28
CA GLU A 221 -1.16 24.86 -22.00
C GLU A 221 -2.40 23.97 -22.15
N GLY A 222 -3.59 24.56 -21.96
CA GLY A 222 -4.86 23.83 -22.02
C GLY A 222 -5.18 22.97 -20.79
N TRP A 223 -4.41 23.05 -19.70
CA TRP A 223 -4.70 22.34 -18.46
C TRP A 223 -6.04 22.77 -17.84
N THR A 224 -6.90 21.79 -17.56
CA THR A 224 -8.24 22.02 -16.99
C THR A 224 -8.32 21.69 -15.50
N GLY A 225 -7.22 21.22 -14.90
CA GLY A 225 -7.12 20.94 -13.47
C GLY A 225 -6.75 22.17 -12.65
N GLY A 226 -6.36 21.94 -11.40
CA GLY A 226 -5.86 23.02 -10.54
C GLY A 226 -4.48 23.49 -10.98
N ALA A 227 -4.22 24.79 -10.82
CA ALA A 227 -2.93 25.42 -11.07
C ALA A 227 -2.35 25.97 -9.75
N GLY A 228 -1.04 25.85 -9.56
CA GLY A 228 -0.35 26.29 -8.34
C GLY A 228 -0.43 25.26 -7.21
N PHE A 229 -0.57 25.75 -5.98
CA PHE A 229 -0.76 24.89 -4.80
C PHE A 229 -2.25 24.55 -4.62
N VAL A 230 -2.53 23.45 -3.91
CA VAL A 230 -3.89 23.15 -3.48
C VAL A 230 -4.41 24.30 -2.62
N THR A 231 -5.56 24.86 -2.97
CA THR A 231 -6.20 25.95 -2.23
C THR A 231 -7.36 25.47 -1.39
N LYS A 232 -7.83 26.30 -0.46
CA LYS A 232 -9.01 26.01 0.36
C LYS A 232 -10.26 25.82 -0.50
N GLU A 233 -10.42 26.63 -1.53
CA GLU A 233 -11.55 26.59 -2.47
C GLU A 233 -11.57 25.28 -3.26
N MET A 234 -10.39 24.75 -3.62
CA MET A 234 -10.29 23.43 -4.26
C MET A 234 -10.75 22.32 -3.31
N ILE A 235 -10.36 22.39 -2.03
CA ILE A 235 -10.79 21.41 -1.01
C ILE A 235 -12.31 21.46 -0.85
N GLU A 236 -12.88 22.65 -0.67
CA GLU A 236 -14.31 22.86 -0.51
C GLU A 236 -15.12 22.40 -1.74
N SER A 237 -14.60 22.64 -2.94
CA SER A 237 -15.27 22.27 -4.19
C SER A 237 -15.19 20.77 -4.51
N LYS A 238 -14.09 20.10 -4.16
CA LYS A 238 -13.79 18.74 -4.65
C LYS A 238 -13.94 17.65 -3.60
N LEU A 239 -13.87 17.97 -2.31
CA LEU A 239 -13.97 16.98 -1.24
C LEU A 239 -15.34 17.02 -0.55
N PRO A 240 -15.74 15.93 0.12
CA PRO A 240 -16.96 15.91 0.94
C PRO A 240 -16.89 16.96 2.05
N PRO A 241 -17.97 17.69 2.35
CA PRO A 241 -17.94 18.77 3.34
C PRO A 241 -17.96 18.22 4.78
N SER A 242 -17.35 18.97 5.70
CA SER A 242 -17.26 18.66 7.14
C SER A 242 -18.62 18.41 7.81
N LYS A 243 -19.68 19.09 7.35
CA LYS A 243 -21.07 18.95 7.83
C LYS A 243 -21.67 17.54 7.76
N LEU A 244 -21.06 16.63 6.99
CA LEU A 244 -21.45 15.22 6.98
C LEU A 244 -20.93 14.43 8.21
N ALA A 245 -20.14 15.08 9.07
CA ALA A 245 -19.66 14.59 10.35
C ALA A 245 -19.01 13.19 10.24
N LYS A 246 -19.47 12.22 11.04
CA LYS A 246 -18.94 10.84 11.10
C LYS A 246 -19.05 10.05 9.78
N GLN A 247 -19.78 10.57 8.80
CA GLN A 247 -19.90 9.95 7.48
C GLN A 247 -18.72 10.28 6.56
N VAL A 248 -17.90 11.26 6.92
CA VAL A 248 -16.75 11.71 6.12
C VAL A 248 -15.44 11.45 6.87
N LYS A 249 -14.44 10.99 6.11
CA LYS A 249 -13.05 10.97 6.54
C LYS A 249 -12.18 11.68 5.51
N ILE A 250 -11.25 12.51 5.97
CA ILE A 250 -10.22 13.12 5.15
C ILE A 250 -8.90 12.38 5.38
N LEU A 251 -8.25 11.98 4.30
CA LEU A 251 -6.94 11.34 4.32
C LEU A 251 -5.91 12.25 3.68
N LEU A 252 -4.78 12.46 4.35
CA LEU A 252 -3.76 13.40 3.94
C LEU A 252 -2.37 12.75 3.94
N CYS A 253 -1.65 12.84 2.83
CA CYS A 253 -0.25 12.39 2.72
C CYS A 253 0.52 13.19 1.68
N GLY A 254 1.69 13.70 2.04
CA GLY A 254 2.51 14.51 1.14
C GLY A 254 3.72 15.15 1.83
N PRO A 255 4.44 16.04 1.15
CA PRO A 255 5.60 16.75 1.72
C PRO A 255 5.21 17.60 2.94
N PRO A 256 6.10 17.77 3.95
CA PRO A 256 5.76 18.49 5.17
C PRO A 256 5.17 19.90 4.99
N PRO A 257 5.65 20.74 4.05
CA PRO A 257 5.04 22.06 3.80
C PRO A 257 3.58 21.96 3.35
N MET A 258 3.28 21.01 2.46
CA MET A 258 1.92 20.73 2.01
C MET A 258 1.06 20.22 3.18
N MET A 259 1.56 19.28 3.97
CA MET A 259 0.84 18.75 5.13
C MET A 259 0.44 19.87 6.11
N SER A 260 1.35 20.80 6.37
CA SER A 260 1.13 21.91 7.28
C SER A 260 -0.02 22.82 6.82
N ILE A 261 0.02 23.26 5.56
CA ILE A 261 -1.00 24.17 5.02
C ILE A 261 -2.36 23.47 4.83
N MET A 262 -2.39 22.20 4.40
CA MET A 262 -3.63 21.45 4.25
C MET A 262 -4.35 21.25 5.57
N LYS A 263 -3.62 20.98 6.67
CA LYS A 263 -4.21 20.91 8.02
C LYS A 263 -4.89 22.24 8.39
N LYS A 264 -4.23 23.37 8.12
CA LYS A 264 -4.79 24.70 8.37
C LYS A 264 -6.08 24.92 7.56
N TYR A 265 -6.08 24.62 6.27
CA TYR A 265 -7.28 24.78 5.43
C TYR A 265 -8.43 23.87 5.85
N LEU A 266 -8.15 22.64 6.27
CA LEU A 266 -9.17 21.73 6.79
C LEU A 266 -9.77 22.25 8.10
N GLU A 267 -8.96 22.80 9.01
CA GLU A 267 -9.45 23.45 10.23
C GLU A 267 -10.32 24.69 9.91
N GLU A 268 -9.92 25.52 8.94
CA GLU A 268 -10.72 26.66 8.47
C GLU A 268 -12.04 26.24 7.78
N LEU A 269 -12.10 25.02 7.24
CA LEU A 269 -13.31 24.40 6.66
C LEU A 269 -14.09 23.57 7.68
N GLU A 270 -13.85 23.79 8.97
CA GLU A 270 -14.57 23.19 10.09
C GLU A 270 -14.42 21.66 10.21
N PHE A 271 -13.37 21.07 9.62
CA PHE A 271 -13.00 19.70 9.93
C PHE A 271 -12.32 19.62 11.30
N GLU A 272 -12.40 18.45 11.94
CA GLU A 272 -11.69 18.21 13.20
C GLU A 272 -10.17 18.38 13.04
N LYS A 273 -9.56 19.03 14.03
CA LYS A 273 -8.12 19.24 14.09
C LYS A 273 -7.34 17.92 14.04
N CYS A 274 -6.41 17.78 13.09
CA CYS A 274 -5.57 16.58 12.99
C CYS A 274 -4.70 16.45 14.25
N ARG A 275 -4.78 15.28 14.91
CA ARG A 275 -3.91 14.94 16.05
C ARG A 275 -2.45 14.85 15.59
N VAL A 276 -1.53 14.97 16.55
CA VAL A 276 -0.08 14.78 16.28
C VAL A 276 0.18 13.37 15.71
N ILE A 277 -0.49 12.37 16.26
CA ILE A 277 -0.52 11.00 15.77
C ILE A 277 -1.97 10.67 15.48
N SER A 278 -2.29 10.42 14.20
CA SER A 278 -3.65 10.12 13.80
C SER A 278 -4.12 8.77 14.34
N LYS A 279 -5.38 8.73 14.78
CA LYS A 279 -6.09 7.53 15.19
C LYS A 279 -7.21 7.21 14.19
N LEU A 280 -7.68 5.97 14.23
CA LEU A 280 -8.70 5.50 13.29
C LEU A 280 -10.01 6.30 13.35
N ASP A 281 -10.38 6.79 14.53
CA ASP A 281 -11.59 7.58 14.79
C ASP A 281 -11.51 9.04 14.32
N ASP A 282 -10.31 9.56 14.02
CA ASP A 282 -10.13 10.97 13.64
C ASP A 282 -10.83 11.29 12.32
N GLN A 283 -11.59 12.39 12.23
CA GLN A 283 -12.17 12.81 10.95
C GLN A 283 -11.07 13.10 9.91
N VAL A 284 -9.95 13.70 10.33
CA VAL A 284 -8.77 13.96 9.48
C VAL A 284 -7.63 13.02 9.89
N PHE A 285 -7.27 12.09 9.01
CA PHE A 285 -6.18 11.14 9.20
C PHE A 285 -4.96 11.52 8.35
N CYS A 286 -3.83 11.72 9.01
CA CYS A 286 -2.57 12.08 8.43
C CYS A 286 -1.66 10.83 8.42
N PHE A 287 -1.27 10.35 7.24
CA PHE A 287 -0.39 9.17 7.07
C PHE A 287 1.07 9.44 7.45
#